data_AF-A0A4Q3YFN0-F1
#
_entry.id   AF-A0A4Q3YFN0-F1
#
_cell.length_a   1.000
_cell.length_b   1.000
_cell.length_c   1.000
_cell.angle_alpha   90.00
_cell.angle_beta   90.00
_cell.angle_gamma   90.00
#
_symmetry.space_group_name_H-M   'P 1'
#
loop_
_entity.id
_entity.type
_entity.pdbx_description
1 polymer ?
#
loop_
_entity_poly.entity_id
_entity_poly.type
_entity_poly.pdbx_seq_one_letter_code
_entity_poly.pdbx_strand_id
1 'polypeptide(L)'
;LADVPEWTLAVVLEMGGNEAKIGLRPVTDIEGKVAPDRNTGMLAGPDIKWVSKKLSDVLKVGDVVYVSPLADKPGSFTLEQVPELEGALVAMDPRTGRVLAMVGGFSFAESEFNRATQALRQPGSSFKPIVYSAALDNGYTPASVVLDAPLEIVNGDGSVWRPENYAQSFYGPQTLRVGIEKSRNVMTVRLAKDIGMPLVSEYAKTFGIYDNLQPLLAMALGAGETTDMRMTAAYATIANGGRRITPTLIDRIQDRYGKTVYRHDERVCDGCVADGWHQQPEPLIIDNREQVLDPMTAYQITSMMEGVVQRGTGTGAKSLGRPVAGKTGTSNDYKDAW
;
A
#
# COMPACT_ATOMS: atom_id res chain seq x y z
N LEU A 1 -13.48 19.19 8.51
CA LEU A 1 -12.40 18.74 7.63
C LEU A 1 -12.59 19.45 6.30
N ALA A 2 -11.63 20.28 5.85
CA ALA A 2 -11.81 21.12 4.66
C ALA A 2 -11.69 20.33 3.34
N ASP A 3 -11.07 19.16 3.42
CA ASP A 3 -10.72 18.24 2.34
C ASP A 3 -11.59 16.97 2.30
N VAL A 4 -12.61 16.90 3.16
CA VAL A 4 -13.67 15.87 3.14
C VAL A 4 -15.01 16.59 2.94
N PRO A 5 -15.29 17.12 1.73
CA PRO A 5 -16.40 18.03 1.48
C PRO A 5 -17.78 17.41 1.66
N GLU A 6 -17.89 16.09 1.60
CA GLU A 6 -19.10 15.33 1.88
C GLU A 6 -19.52 15.39 3.36
N TRP A 7 -18.60 15.73 4.27
CA TRP A 7 -18.86 15.77 5.71
C TRP A 7 -19.10 17.19 6.19
N THR A 8 -20.21 17.38 6.88
CA THR A 8 -20.60 18.66 7.49
C THR A 8 -20.66 18.51 9.00
N LEU A 9 -20.16 19.49 9.73
CA LEU A 9 -20.38 19.56 11.18
C LEU A 9 -21.84 19.89 11.46
N ALA A 10 -22.42 19.21 12.44
CA ALA A 10 -23.77 19.47 12.90
C ALA A 10 -23.84 19.40 14.43
N VAL A 11 -24.82 20.07 15.01
CA VAL A 11 -25.16 19.97 16.43
C VAL A 11 -26.46 19.21 16.61
N VAL A 12 -26.51 18.30 17.57
CA VAL A 12 -27.75 17.59 17.94
C VAL A 12 -28.68 18.56 18.65
N LEU A 13 -29.83 18.87 18.05
CA LEU A 13 -30.82 19.82 18.57
C LEU A 13 -31.88 19.14 19.43
N GLU A 14 -32.38 17.99 18.97
CA GLU A 14 -33.46 17.24 19.62
C GLU A 14 -33.21 15.74 19.46
N MET A 15 -33.61 14.97 20.47
CA MET A 15 -33.50 13.51 20.48
C MET A 15 -34.88 12.86 20.62
N GLY A 16 -35.20 11.94 19.71
CA GLY A 16 -36.47 11.22 19.66
C GLY A 16 -36.24 9.71 19.56
N GLY A 17 -35.93 9.06 20.68
CA GLY A 17 -35.73 7.61 20.73
C GLY A 17 -34.55 7.15 19.86
N ASN A 18 -34.84 6.75 18.61
CA ASN A 18 -33.82 6.32 17.64
C ASN A 18 -33.67 7.29 16.45
N GLU A 19 -34.12 8.53 16.62
CA GLU A 19 -33.96 9.62 15.67
C GLU A 19 -33.40 10.85 16.36
N ALA A 20 -32.71 11.70 15.62
CA ALA A 20 -32.19 12.97 16.12
C ALA A 20 -32.38 14.06 15.08
N LYS A 21 -32.83 15.24 15.52
CA LYS A 21 -32.83 16.44 14.70
C LYS A 21 -31.50 17.15 14.87
N ILE A 22 -30.86 17.49 13.77
CA ILE A 22 -29.54 18.13 13.76
C ILE A 22 -29.62 19.51 13.12
N GLY A 23 -28.80 20.45 13.60
CA GLY A 23 -28.56 21.75 12.98
C GLY A 23 -27.22 21.74 12.28
N LEU A 24 -27.22 21.95 10.96
CA LEU A 24 -25.99 21.93 10.16
C LEU A 24 -25.20 23.22 10.38
N ARG A 25 -23.87 23.13 10.34
CA ARG A 25 -22.97 24.28 10.40
C ARG A 25 -23.33 25.24 9.25
N PRO A 26 -23.67 26.51 9.53
CA PRO A 26 -23.98 27.47 8.49
C PRO A 26 -22.72 27.78 7.67
N VAL A 27 -22.92 28.11 6.40
CA VAL A 27 -21.86 28.56 5.51
C VAL A 27 -21.37 29.94 5.96
N THR A 28 -20.06 30.16 5.89
CA THR A 28 -19.44 31.48 6.08
C THR A 28 -19.16 32.12 4.73
N ASP A 29 -19.45 33.41 4.59
CA ASP A 29 -19.08 34.17 3.40
C ASP A 29 -17.57 34.48 3.34
N ILE A 30 -17.13 35.16 2.28
CA ILE A 30 -15.72 35.50 2.03
C ILE A 30 -15.20 36.50 3.09
N GLU A 31 -16.08 37.24 3.77
CA GLU A 31 -15.74 38.15 4.86
C GLU A 31 -15.75 37.44 6.24
N GLY A 32 -16.04 36.14 6.28
CA GLY A 32 -16.14 35.34 7.49
C GLY A 32 -17.45 35.53 8.27
N LYS A 33 -18.44 36.24 7.70
CA LYS A 33 -19.76 36.36 8.34
C LYS A 33 -20.54 35.06 8.15
N VAL A 34 -21.14 34.61 9.23
CA VAL A 34 -21.99 33.41 9.26
C VAL A 34 -23.32 33.74 8.58
N ALA A 35 -23.72 32.93 7.60
CA ALA A 35 -25.01 33.09 6.93
C ALA A 35 -26.18 33.05 7.96
N PRO A 36 -27.27 33.82 7.74
CA PRO A 36 -28.41 33.82 8.65
C PRO A 36 -29.21 32.51 8.58
N ASP A 37 -29.11 31.76 7.48
CA ASP A 37 -29.85 30.52 7.28
C ASP A 37 -29.46 29.46 8.32
N ARG A 38 -30.47 28.73 8.79
CA ARG A 38 -30.34 27.65 9.77
C ARG A 38 -30.91 26.37 9.18
N ASN A 39 -30.06 25.65 8.47
CA ASN A 39 -30.43 24.38 7.87
C ASN A 39 -30.46 23.28 8.93
N THR A 40 -31.51 22.47 8.90
CA THR A 40 -31.65 21.31 9.78
C THR A 40 -31.73 20.03 8.96
N GLY A 41 -31.34 18.93 9.57
CA GLY A 41 -31.46 17.59 9.01
C GLY A 41 -31.98 16.59 10.04
N MET A 42 -32.24 15.38 9.58
CA MET A 42 -32.64 14.26 10.44
C MET A 42 -31.62 13.13 10.37
N LEU A 43 -31.24 12.61 11.53
CA LEU A 43 -30.55 11.33 11.68
C LEU A 43 -31.58 10.28 12.09
N ALA A 44 -31.53 9.11 11.47
CA ALA A 44 -32.30 7.95 11.86
C ALA A 44 -31.37 6.77 12.09
N GLY A 45 -31.49 6.09 13.22
CA GLY A 45 -30.63 4.96 13.57
C GLY A 45 -30.52 3.88 12.48
N PRO A 46 -31.62 3.49 11.79
CA PRO A 46 -31.55 2.53 10.68
C PRO A 46 -30.67 2.96 9.49
N ASP A 47 -30.45 4.27 9.32
CA ASP A 47 -29.62 4.82 8.25
C ASP A 47 -28.13 4.93 8.65
N ILE A 48 -27.78 4.60 9.91
CA ILE A 48 -26.41 4.63 10.44
C ILE A 48 -25.91 3.20 10.62
N LYS A 49 -25.32 2.66 9.55
CA LYS A 49 -24.99 1.22 9.45
C LYS A 49 -23.97 0.71 10.47
N TRP A 50 -23.10 1.58 10.97
CA TRP A 50 -21.99 1.20 11.86
C TRP A 50 -22.36 1.29 13.36
N VAL A 51 -23.51 1.88 13.69
CA VAL A 51 -23.99 2.00 15.07
C VAL A 51 -25.07 0.95 15.33
N SER A 52 -24.80 0.03 16.27
CA SER A 52 -25.75 -1.03 16.63
C SER A 52 -26.69 -0.66 17.79
N LYS A 53 -26.40 0.44 18.50
CA LYS A 53 -27.20 0.93 19.64
C LYS A 53 -28.22 1.96 19.18
N LYS A 54 -29.22 2.26 20.02
CA LYS A 54 -30.14 3.37 19.75
C LYS A 54 -29.38 4.69 19.78
N LEU A 55 -29.77 5.65 18.95
CA LEU A 55 -29.12 6.95 18.92
C LEU A 55 -29.17 7.67 20.28
N SER A 56 -30.24 7.50 21.07
CA SER A 56 -30.35 8.02 22.44
C SER A 56 -29.27 7.52 23.40
N ASP A 57 -28.66 6.38 23.12
CA ASP A 57 -27.63 5.76 23.97
C ASP A 57 -26.21 6.21 23.58
N VAL A 58 -26.08 6.88 22.43
CA VAL A 58 -24.80 7.26 21.82
C VAL A 58 -24.64 8.78 21.75
N LEU A 59 -25.74 9.49 21.49
CA LEU A 59 -25.75 10.94 21.30
C LEU A 59 -26.60 11.63 22.37
N LYS A 60 -26.23 12.88 22.67
CA LYS A 60 -26.96 13.78 23.56
C LYS A 60 -27.23 15.10 22.83
N VAL A 61 -28.29 15.78 23.27
CA VAL A 61 -28.56 17.16 22.81
C VAL A 61 -27.36 18.05 23.16
N GLY A 62 -26.87 18.79 22.17
CA GLY A 62 -25.68 19.62 22.26
C GLY A 62 -24.39 18.98 21.72
N ASP A 63 -24.39 17.68 21.43
CA ASP A 63 -23.21 17.03 20.83
C ASP A 63 -22.92 17.61 19.44
N VAL A 64 -21.63 17.80 19.14
CA VAL A 64 -21.14 18.23 17.84
C VAL A 64 -20.62 17.01 17.09
N VAL A 65 -21.21 16.73 15.94
CA VAL A 65 -20.98 15.50 15.16
C VAL A 65 -20.67 15.82 13.71
N TYR A 66 -19.97 14.90 13.03
CA TYR A 66 -19.89 14.91 11.56
C TYR A 66 -21.04 14.12 10.97
N VAL A 67 -21.62 14.66 9.89
CA VAL A 67 -22.71 14.01 9.16
C VAL A 67 -22.51 14.14 7.66
N SER A 68 -23.02 13.19 6.90
CA SER A 68 -23.07 13.25 5.44
C SER A 68 -24.52 13.05 4.95
N PRO A 69 -24.93 13.69 3.84
CA PRO A 69 -26.29 13.57 3.32
C PRO A 69 -26.53 12.20 2.71
N LEU A 70 -27.74 11.64 2.91
CA LEU A 70 -28.16 10.42 2.22
C LEU A 70 -28.63 10.75 0.80
N ALA A 71 -28.00 10.12 -0.20
CA ALA A 71 -28.30 10.37 -1.61
C ALA A 71 -29.80 10.16 -1.96
N ASP A 72 -30.43 9.14 -1.36
CA ASP A 72 -31.79 8.72 -1.70
C ASP A 72 -32.88 9.41 -0.86
N LYS A 73 -32.51 10.24 0.13
CA LYS A 73 -33.44 10.84 1.10
C LYS A 73 -33.07 12.30 1.41
N PRO A 74 -33.59 13.28 0.65
CA PRO A 74 -33.33 14.69 0.89
C PRO A 74 -33.68 15.12 2.32
N GLY A 75 -32.75 15.80 3.00
CA GLY A 75 -32.91 16.23 4.40
C GLY A 75 -32.59 15.16 5.45
N SER A 76 -32.31 13.92 5.03
CA SER A 76 -31.81 12.86 5.90
C SER A 76 -30.29 12.72 5.79
N PHE A 77 -29.66 12.41 6.90
CA PHE A 77 -28.22 12.33 7.05
C PHE A 77 -27.83 11.00 7.71
N THR A 78 -26.57 10.61 7.54
CA THR A 78 -25.94 9.56 8.35
C THR A 78 -24.83 10.14 9.21
N LEU A 79 -24.50 9.45 10.30
CA LEU A 79 -23.46 9.86 11.25
C LEU A 79 -22.11 9.40 10.73
N GLU A 80 -21.14 10.30 10.77
CA GLU A 80 -19.77 10.05 10.35
C GLU A 80 -18.82 10.18 11.54
N GLN A 81 -17.73 9.41 11.51
CA GLN A 81 -16.71 9.41 12.55
C GLN A 81 -15.34 9.50 11.91
N VAL A 82 -14.55 10.50 12.32
CA VAL A 82 -13.14 10.60 11.94
C VAL A 82 -12.43 9.32 12.39
N PRO A 83 -11.84 8.54 11.47
CA PRO A 83 -11.15 7.31 11.85
C PRO A 83 -9.93 7.59 12.74
N GLU A 84 -9.76 6.81 13.80
CA GLU A 84 -8.48 6.81 14.55
C GLU A 84 -7.36 6.10 13.77
N LEU A 85 -7.76 5.21 12.86
CA LEU A 85 -6.84 4.52 11.96
C LEU A 85 -6.47 5.42 10.78
N GLU A 86 -5.25 5.26 10.31
CA GLU A 86 -4.69 6.03 9.21
C GLU A 86 -4.23 5.11 8.09
N GLY A 87 -4.07 5.68 6.90
CA GLY A 87 -3.67 4.94 5.71
C GLY A 87 -2.73 5.73 4.81
N ALA A 88 -2.07 5.02 3.91
CA ALA A 88 -1.32 5.59 2.81
C ALA A 88 -1.60 4.79 1.54
N LEU A 89 -1.49 5.46 0.39
CA LEU A 89 -1.59 4.81 -0.91
C LEU A 89 -0.65 5.50 -1.88
N VAL A 90 0.15 4.71 -2.60
CA VAL A 90 0.92 5.16 -3.77
C VAL A 90 0.53 4.35 -5.00
N ALA A 91 0.19 5.05 -6.08
CA ALA A 91 0.06 4.45 -7.41
C ALA A 91 1.20 4.95 -8.29
N MET A 92 1.91 4.04 -8.97
CA MET A 92 3.12 4.35 -9.71
C MET A 92 3.12 3.68 -11.10
N ASP A 93 3.62 4.37 -12.13
CA ASP A 93 3.92 3.74 -13.42
C ASP A 93 5.22 2.94 -13.31
N PRO A 94 5.17 1.58 -13.42
CA PRO A 94 6.34 0.75 -13.22
C PRO A 94 7.42 0.94 -14.29
N ARG A 95 7.09 1.56 -15.43
CA ARG A 95 8.04 1.79 -16.52
C ARG A 95 8.85 3.04 -16.32
N THR A 96 8.40 3.99 -15.50
CA THR A 96 9.04 5.32 -15.38
C THR A 96 9.33 5.73 -13.94
N GLY A 97 8.66 5.15 -12.94
CA GLY A 97 8.73 5.63 -11.56
C GLY A 97 7.85 6.84 -11.28
N ARG A 98 7.06 7.30 -12.26
CA ARG A 98 6.12 8.42 -12.08
C ARG A 98 5.05 8.02 -11.07
N VAL A 99 4.92 8.82 -10.02
CA VAL A 99 3.84 8.68 -9.04
C VAL A 99 2.57 9.29 -9.64
N LEU A 100 1.60 8.43 -9.94
CA LEU A 100 0.33 8.80 -10.55
C LEU A 100 -0.68 9.32 -9.53
N ALA A 101 -0.65 8.74 -8.32
CA ALA A 101 -1.45 9.18 -7.19
C ALA A 101 -0.69 8.90 -5.89
N MET A 102 -0.84 9.78 -4.90
CA MET A 102 -0.29 9.61 -3.57
C MET A 102 -1.25 10.19 -2.53
N VAL A 103 -1.57 9.39 -1.52
CA VAL A 103 -2.37 9.77 -0.36
C VAL A 103 -1.56 9.45 0.90
N GLY A 104 -1.38 10.43 1.77
CA GLY A 104 -0.53 10.33 2.97
C GLY A 104 -1.27 10.15 4.30
N GLY A 105 -2.61 10.18 4.28
CA GLY A 105 -3.46 10.10 5.46
C GLY A 105 -4.93 10.32 5.10
N PHE A 106 -5.82 10.20 6.08
CA PHE A 106 -7.25 10.42 5.93
C PHE A 106 -7.60 11.85 5.53
N SER A 107 -7.02 12.84 6.20
CA SER A 107 -7.22 14.27 5.94
C SER A 107 -5.92 15.04 6.11
N PHE A 108 -5.52 15.76 5.08
CA PHE A 108 -4.42 16.71 5.10
C PHE A 108 -4.73 17.91 6.00
N ALA A 109 -5.99 18.36 6.03
CA ALA A 109 -6.41 19.47 6.89
C ALA A 109 -6.32 19.13 8.39
N GLU A 110 -6.37 17.85 8.74
CA GLU A 110 -6.14 17.35 10.09
C GLU A 110 -4.66 17.06 10.37
N SER A 111 -3.97 16.44 9.42
CA SER A 111 -2.55 16.11 9.55
C SER A 111 -1.82 16.20 8.21
N GLU A 112 -0.85 17.11 8.14
CA GLU A 112 0.02 17.27 6.97
C GLU A 112 1.12 16.19 6.87
N PHE A 113 1.19 15.28 7.85
CA PHE A 113 2.19 14.21 7.86
C PHE A 113 1.93 13.18 6.76
N ASN A 114 2.82 13.10 5.79
CA ASN A 114 2.68 12.23 4.63
C ASN A 114 3.23 10.83 4.92
N ARG A 115 2.34 9.93 5.33
CA ARG A 115 2.68 8.54 5.67
C ARG A 115 3.22 7.74 4.49
N ALA A 116 2.88 8.09 3.25
CA ALA A 116 3.40 7.41 2.07
C ALA A 116 4.93 7.52 1.95
N THR A 117 5.50 8.64 2.40
CA THR A 117 6.93 8.95 2.26
C THR A 117 7.69 9.06 3.58
N GLN A 118 7.01 9.34 4.69
CA GLN A 118 7.64 9.67 5.97
C GLN A 118 7.39 8.62 7.06
N ALA A 119 6.31 7.85 6.98
CA ALA A 119 6.02 6.84 7.99
C ALA A 119 6.89 5.60 7.76
N LEU A 120 7.84 5.38 8.67
CA LEU A 120 8.61 4.15 8.76
C LEU A 120 7.76 3.09 9.46
N ARG A 121 7.40 2.03 8.73
CA ARG A 121 6.54 0.94 9.21
C ARG A 121 7.07 -0.41 8.73
N GLN A 122 6.71 -1.48 9.45
CA GLN A 122 7.13 -2.83 9.11
C GLN A 122 6.27 -3.37 7.95
N PRO A 123 6.84 -3.73 6.78
CA PRO A 123 6.09 -4.29 5.65
C PRO A 123 5.59 -5.72 5.93
N GLY A 124 6.22 -6.42 6.89
CA GLY A 124 5.87 -7.79 7.21
C GLY A 124 5.95 -8.70 5.98
N SER A 125 4.91 -9.52 5.77
CA SER A 125 4.87 -10.48 4.65
C SER A 125 4.93 -9.86 3.24
N SER A 126 4.71 -8.56 3.07
CA SER A 126 4.87 -7.90 1.76
C SER A 126 6.34 -7.76 1.34
N PHE A 127 7.29 -8.00 2.25
CA PHE A 127 8.72 -8.06 1.94
C PHE A 127 9.19 -9.41 1.37
N LYS A 128 8.41 -10.49 1.57
CA LYS A 128 8.78 -11.85 1.14
C LYS A 128 9.12 -11.98 -0.35
N PRO A 129 8.46 -11.30 -1.30
CA PRO A 129 8.84 -11.39 -2.70
C PRO A 129 10.30 -11.03 -2.96
N ILE A 130 10.91 -10.17 -2.15
CA ILE A 130 12.33 -9.79 -2.27
C ILE A 130 13.24 -10.94 -1.84
N VAL A 131 12.92 -11.59 -0.71
CA VAL A 131 13.64 -12.79 -0.24
C VAL A 131 13.54 -13.92 -1.26
N TYR A 132 12.35 -14.12 -1.84
CA TYR A 132 12.12 -15.16 -2.83
C TYR A 132 12.80 -14.83 -4.17
N SER A 133 12.81 -13.56 -4.58
CA SER A 133 13.54 -13.11 -5.77
C SER A 133 15.04 -13.38 -5.63
N ALA A 134 15.63 -13.05 -4.46
CA ALA A 134 17.02 -13.37 -4.17
C ALA A 134 17.31 -14.87 -4.26
N ALA A 135 16.40 -15.73 -3.78
CA ALA A 135 16.57 -17.17 -3.91
C ALA A 135 16.48 -17.67 -5.35
N LEU A 136 15.52 -17.18 -6.13
CA LEU A 136 15.31 -17.56 -7.52
C LEU A 136 16.54 -17.21 -8.39
N ASP A 137 17.12 -16.03 -8.18
CA ASP A 137 18.37 -15.62 -8.85
C ASP A 137 19.60 -16.45 -8.42
N ASN A 138 19.49 -17.19 -7.31
CA ASN A 138 20.58 -18.00 -6.75
C ASN A 138 20.27 -19.52 -6.82
N GLY A 139 19.60 -19.95 -7.88
CA GLY A 139 19.47 -21.38 -8.24
C GLY A 139 18.21 -22.06 -7.71
N TYR A 140 17.37 -21.37 -6.93
CA TYR A 140 16.04 -21.88 -6.62
C TYR A 140 15.11 -21.73 -7.82
N THR A 141 14.10 -22.59 -7.89
CA THR A 141 13.03 -22.52 -8.88
C THR A 141 11.68 -22.46 -8.17
N PRO A 142 10.60 -22.06 -8.86
CA PRO A 142 9.25 -22.11 -8.27
C PRO A 142 8.84 -23.53 -7.78
N ALA A 143 9.48 -24.58 -8.30
CA ALA A 143 9.24 -25.98 -7.94
C ALA A 143 10.18 -26.51 -6.85
N SER A 144 11.22 -25.76 -6.46
CA SER A 144 12.13 -26.16 -5.38
C SER A 144 11.34 -26.41 -4.10
N VAL A 145 11.68 -27.51 -3.41
CA VAL A 145 10.95 -27.95 -2.22
C VAL A 145 11.61 -27.40 -0.97
N VAL A 146 10.83 -26.73 -0.13
CA VAL A 146 11.25 -26.21 1.18
C VAL A 146 10.33 -26.78 2.25
N LEU A 147 10.91 -27.16 3.39
CA LEU A 147 10.15 -27.75 4.49
C LEU A 147 9.33 -26.69 5.24
N ASP A 148 8.03 -26.93 5.34
CA ASP A 148 7.08 -26.21 6.19
C ASP A 148 6.75 -27.04 7.44
N ALA A 149 7.69 -27.05 8.38
CA ALA A 149 7.59 -27.71 9.68
C ALA A 149 8.14 -26.79 10.78
N PRO A 150 7.82 -27.01 12.08
CA PRO A 150 8.34 -26.21 13.18
C PRO A 150 9.85 -25.95 13.06
N LEU A 151 10.27 -24.74 13.37
CA LEU A 151 11.66 -24.30 13.28
C LEU A 151 12.05 -23.63 14.59
N GLU A 152 13.18 -24.05 15.14
CA GLU A 152 13.81 -23.37 16.26
C GLU A 152 15.18 -22.86 15.80
N ILE A 153 15.47 -21.61 16.13
CA ILE A 153 16.76 -20.98 15.83
C ILE A 153 17.36 -20.50 17.14
N VAL A 154 18.53 -21.04 17.47
CA VAL A 154 19.33 -20.53 18.59
C VAL A 154 20.16 -19.37 18.06
N ASN A 155 19.91 -18.19 18.60
CA ASN A 155 20.64 -16.97 18.27
C ASN A 155 22.04 -16.99 18.92
N GLY A 156 22.92 -16.08 18.49
CA GLY A 156 24.29 -15.98 19.04
C GLY A 156 24.36 -15.65 20.53
N ASP A 157 23.30 -15.07 21.09
CA ASP A 157 23.14 -14.78 22.52
C ASP A 157 22.53 -15.94 23.33
N GLY A 158 22.26 -17.09 22.68
CA GLY A 158 21.63 -18.26 23.29
C GLY A 158 20.10 -18.18 23.39
N SER A 159 19.47 -17.07 22.98
CA SER A 159 18.01 -16.98 22.92
C SER A 159 17.47 -17.90 21.82
N VAL A 160 16.31 -18.51 22.06
CA VAL A 160 15.65 -19.40 21.10
C VAL A 160 14.50 -18.66 20.44
N TRP A 161 14.60 -18.44 19.13
CA TRP A 161 13.53 -17.90 18.33
C TRP A 161 12.76 -19.00 17.60
N ARG A 162 11.43 -18.96 17.72
CA ARG A 162 10.50 -19.90 17.11
C ARG A 162 9.54 -19.13 16.20
N PRO A 163 9.86 -18.95 14.91
CA PRO A 163 8.92 -18.33 13.99
C PRO A 163 7.68 -19.22 13.82
N GLU A 164 6.50 -18.61 13.89
CA GLU A 164 5.23 -19.29 13.68
C GLU A 164 4.59 -18.87 12.35
N ASN A 165 3.79 -19.77 11.76
CA ASN A 165 2.95 -19.46 10.62
C ASN A 165 1.61 -18.88 11.12
N TYR A 166 1.05 -17.93 10.37
CA TYR A 166 -0.24 -17.30 10.72
C TYR A 166 -1.37 -18.31 10.98
N ALA A 167 -1.50 -19.33 10.12
CA ALA A 167 -2.55 -20.35 10.24
C ALA A 167 -2.23 -21.46 11.26
N GLN A 168 -1.08 -21.41 11.95
CA GLN A 168 -0.58 -22.37 12.95
C GLN A 168 -0.57 -23.87 12.53
N SER A 169 -0.91 -24.19 11.30
CA SER A 169 -0.78 -25.52 10.68
C SER A 169 0.62 -25.69 10.07
N PHE A 170 1.00 -26.91 9.70
CA PHE A 170 2.22 -27.24 8.95
C PHE A 170 1.88 -28.27 7.87
N TYR A 171 2.39 -28.08 6.65
CA TYR A 171 2.06 -28.92 5.50
C TYR A 171 3.23 -29.78 5.01
N GLY A 172 4.34 -29.83 5.76
CA GLY A 172 5.51 -30.61 5.40
C GLY A 172 6.25 -30.04 4.18
N PRO A 173 6.88 -30.88 3.35
CA PRO A 173 7.58 -30.42 2.15
C PRO A 173 6.60 -29.76 1.17
N GLN A 174 6.85 -28.49 0.82
CA GLN A 174 6.03 -27.72 -0.12
C GLN A 174 6.91 -27.02 -1.16
N THR A 175 6.35 -26.73 -2.33
CA THR A 175 7.08 -25.98 -3.35
C THR A 175 7.23 -24.51 -2.95
N LEU A 176 8.29 -23.87 -3.42
CA LEU A 176 8.54 -22.44 -3.19
C LEU A 176 7.35 -21.58 -3.64
N ARG A 177 6.70 -21.94 -4.75
CA ARG A 177 5.45 -21.34 -5.22
C ARG A 177 4.36 -21.34 -4.14
N VAL A 178 4.08 -22.48 -3.51
CA VAL A 178 3.06 -22.56 -2.43
C VAL A 178 3.49 -21.73 -1.22
N GLY A 179 4.80 -21.70 -0.92
CA GLY A 179 5.37 -20.93 0.17
C GLY A 179 5.00 -19.44 0.15
N ILE A 180 5.15 -18.77 -1.01
CA ILE A 180 4.78 -17.36 -1.13
C ILE A 180 3.27 -17.12 -1.21
N GLU A 181 2.54 -18.00 -1.90
CA GLU A 181 1.08 -17.91 -2.08
C GLU A 181 0.33 -17.98 -0.75
N LYS A 182 0.75 -18.91 0.10
CA LYS A 182 0.22 -19.11 1.45
C LYS A 182 0.98 -18.34 2.52
N SER A 183 1.93 -17.49 2.12
CA SER A 183 2.71 -16.63 3.01
C SER A 183 3.36 -17.38 4.18
N ARG A 184 4.00 -18.52 3.93
CA ARG A 184 4.58 -19.38 4.98
C ARG A 184 5.85 -18.76 5.56
N ASN A 185 5.77 -18.29 6.80
CA ASN A 185 6.89 -17.65 7.51
C ASN A 185 8.06 -18.62 7.64
N VAL A 186 7.76 -19.84 8.03
CA VAL A 186 8.75 -20.82 8.41
C VAL A 186 9.53 -21.35 7.20
N MET A 187 8.90 -21.43 6.02
CA MET A 187 9.62 -21.66 4.75
C MET A 187 10.50 -20.46 4.37
N THR A 188 10.00 -19.24 4.54
CA THR A 188 10.75 -18.00 4.22
C THR A 188 12.02 -17.89 5.07
N VAL A 189 11.95 -18.21 6.35
CA VAL A 189 13.11 -18.19 7.25
C VAL A 189 14.13 -19.27 6.86
N ARG A 190 13.69 -20.48 6.49
CA ARG A 190 14.60 -21.52 5.99
C ARG A 190 15.29 -21.08 4.70
N LEU A 191 14.54 -20.48 3.78
CA LEU A 191 15.08 -19.95 2.54
C LEU A 191 16.14 -18.89 2.79
N ALA A 192 15.84 -17.90 3.63
CA ALA A 192 16.76 -16.83 4.00
C ALA A 192 18.01 -17.35 4.74
N LYS A 193 17.85 -18.40 5.55
CA LYS A 193 18.98 -19.06 6.23
C LYS A 193 19.89 -19.79 5.25
N ASP A 194 19.32 -20.42 4.22
CA ASP A 194 20.06 -21.18 3.22
C ASP A 194 20.85 -20.26 2.27
N ILE A 195 20.20 -19.25 1.70
CA ILE A 195 20.84 -18.29 0.78
C ILE A 195 21.72 -17.25 1.51
N GLY A 196 21.51 -17.10 2.82
CA GLY A 196 22.22 -16.15 3.67
C GLY A 196 21.59 -14.75 3.69
N MET A 197 21.49 -14.18 4.90
CA MET A 197 20.98 -12.81 5.09
C MET A 197 21.81 -11.69 4.44
N PRO A 198 23.16 -11.77 4.30
CA PRO A 198 23.90 -10.74 3.56
C PRO A 198 23.39 -10.55 2.13
N LEU A 199 23.08 -11.65 1.43
CA LEU A 199 22.52 -11.60 0.09
C LEU A 199 21.13 -10.95 0.08
N VAL A 200 20.26 -11.32 1.02
CA VAL A 200 18.93 -10.69 1.17
C VAL A 200 19.04 -9.20 1.43
N SER A 201 19.97 -8.78 2.30
CA SER A 201 20.22 -7.36 2.59
C SER A 201 20.70 -6.58 1.37
N GLU A 202 21.58 -7.17 0.55
CA GLU A 202 22.00 -6.54 -0.71
C GLU A 202 20.84 -6.39 -1.69
N TYR A 203 19.99 -7.41 -1.88
CA TYR A 203 18.79 -7.28 -2.72
C TYR A 203 17.87 -6.18 -2.21
N ALA A 204 17.63 -6.12 -0.90
CA ALA A 204 16.77 -5.10 -0.32
C ALA A 204 17.30 -3.67 -0.53
N LYS A 205 18.63 -3.51 -0.53
CA LYS A 205 19.31 -2.25 -0.85
C LYS A 205 19.23 -1.91 -2.33
N THR A 206 19.49 -2.86 -3.21
CA THR A 206 19.44 -2.67 -4.66
C THR A 206 18.03 -2.31 -5.14
N PHE A 207 16.99 -2.91 -4.54
CA PHE A 207 15.59 -2.55 -4.77
C PHE A 207 15.19 -1.21 -4.13
N GLY A 208 16.06 -0.59 -3.34
CA GLY A 208 15.82 0.69 -2.69
C GLY A 208 14.86 0.63 -1.49
N ILE A 209 14.61 -0.55 -0.91
CA ILE A 209 13.67 -0.72 0.22
C ILE A 209 14.30 -0.27 1.53
N TYR A 210 15.60 -0.54 1.72
CA TYR A 210 16.36 -0.12 2.89
C TYR A 210 17.73 0.39 2.45
N ASP A 211 18.26 1.40 3.13
CA ASP A 211 19.63 1.87 2.87
C ASP A 211 20.66 0.94 3.52
N ASN A 212 20.30 0.38 4.68
CA ASN A 212 21.07 -0.63 5.39
C ASN A 212 20.11 -1.56 6.14
N LEU A 213 19.96 -2.80 5.68
CA LEU A 213 19.17 -3.84 6.36
C LEU A 213 20.10 -4.73 7.17
N GLN A 214 19.91 -4.77 8.49
CA GLN A 214 20.69 -5.67 9.34
C GLN A 214 20.46 -7.13 8.92
N PRO A 215 21.51 -7.96 8.75
CA PRO A 215 21.39 -9.31 8.22
C PRO A 215 20.89 -10.33 9.27
N LEU A 216 19.73 -10.05 9.87
CA LEU A 216 19.06 -10.90 10.85
C LEU A 216 17.90 -11.66 10.19
N LEU A 217 17.68 -12.92 10.57
CA LEU A 217 16.64 -13.76 9.95
C LEU A 217 15.22 -13.22 10.15
N ALA A 218 14.96 -12.45 11.20
CA ALA A 218 13.70 -11.76 11.40
C ALA A 218 13.40 -10.75 10.27
N MET A 219 14.43 -10.15 9.66
CA MET A 219 14.26 -9.23 8.54
C MET A 219 13.68 -9.91 7.30
N ALA A 220 13.90 -11.22 7.12
CA ALA A 220 13.27 -11.98 6.04
C ALA A 220 11.73 -12.04 6.16
N LEU A 221 11.19 -11.76 7.35
CA LEU A 221 9.76 -11.65 7.60
C LEU A 221 9.25 -10.21 7.54
N GLY A 222 10.09 -9.24 7.16
CA GLY A 222 9.73 -7.83 7.05
C GLY A 222 9.68 -7.09 8.38
N ALA A 223 10.59 -7.42 9.31
CA ALA A 223 10.72 -6.75 10.61
C ALA A 223 11.45 -5.38 10.53
N GLY A 224 12.08 -5.06 9.40
CA GLY A 224 12.70 -3.76 9.16
C GLY A 224 11.64 -2.71 8.82
N GLU A 225 11.93 -1.43 9.07
CA GLU A 225 10.98 -0.35 8.79
C GLU A 225 11.30 0.33 7.45
N THR A 226 10.28 0.57 6.64
CA THR A 226 10.38 1.25 5.34
C THR A 226 9.12 2.09 5.09
N THR A 227 9.02 2.71 3.92
CA THR A 227 7.89 3.56 3.53
C THR A 227 7.11 2.94 2.37
N ASP A 228 5.85 3.34 2.22
CA ASP A 228 4.98 2.86 1.15
C ASP A 228 5.53 3.21 -0.24
N MET A 229 6.12 4.40 -0.38
CA MET A 229 6.80 4.82 -1.61
C MET A 229 7.95 3.86 -1.99
N ARG A 230 8.77 3.44 -1.01
CA ARG A 230 9.91 2.53 -1.24
C ARG A 230 9.43 1.12 -1.60
N MET A 231 8.40 0.62 -0.90
CA MET A 231 7.79 -0.67 -1.22
C MET A 231 7.15 -0.67 -2.61
N THR A 232 6.40 0.38 -2.95
CA THR A 232 5.79 0.53 -4.28
C THR A 232 6.85 0.56 -5.39
N ALA A 233 7.96 1.28 -5.19
CA ALA A 233 9.09 1.29 -6.12
C ALA A 233 9.72 -0.10 -6.34
N ALA A 234 9.84 -0.88 -5.27
CA ALA A 234 10.36 -2.24 -5.35
C ALA A 234 9.45 -3.17 -6.13
N TYR A 235 8.13 -3.10 -5.93
CA TYR A 235 7.16 -3.86 -6.72
C TYR A 235 7.11 -3.39 -8.18
N ALA A 236 7.27 -2.09 -8.43
CA ALA A 236 7.40 -1.54 -9.77
C ALA A 236 8.64 -2.08 -10.51
N THR A 237 9.76 -2.26 -9.80
CA THR A 237 10.98 -2.91 -10.32
C THR A 237 10.72 -4.37 -10.70
N ILE A 238 9.92 -5.12 -9.93
CA ILE A 238 9.51 -6.47 -10.33
C ILE A 238 8.62 -6.40 -11.58
N ALA A 239 7.60 -5.54 -11.56
CA ALA A 239 6.58 -5.45 -12.60
C ALA A 239 7.13 -5.04 -13.98
N ASN A 240 8.25 -4.32 -14.03
CA ASN A 240 8.86 -3.87 -15.28
C ASN A 240 9.92 -4.83 -15.85
N GLY A 241 10.10 -6.01 -15.25
CA GLY A 241 11.10 -6.99 -15.68
C GLY A 241 12.47 -6.82 -15.03
N GLY A 242 12.57 -6.12 -13.90
CA GLY A 242 13.79 -6.07 -13.08
C GLY A 242 14.68 -4.84 -13.29
N ARG A 243 14.19 -3.79 -13.96
CA ARG A 243 14.89 -2.51 -14.11
C ARG A 243 14.63 -1.63 -12.89
N ARG A 244 15.70 -1.11 -12.29
CA ARG A 244 15.60 -0.30 -11.06
C ARG A 244 14.68 0.91 -11.26
N ILE A 245 13.73 1.09 -10.35
CA ILE A 245 12.84 2.24 -10.32
C ILE A 245 13.24 3.23 -9.24
N THR A 246 13.37 4.49 -9.64
CA THR A 246 13.46 5.62 -8.73
C THR A 246 12.14 6.40 -8.81
N PRO A 247 11.37 6.50 -7.70
CA PRO A 247 10.12 7.25 -7.70
C PRO A 247 10.34 8.73 -8.01
N THR A 248 9.42 9.34 -8.74
CA THR A 248 9.39 10.80 -8.94
C THR A 248 7.99 11.37 -8.83
N LEU A 249 7.92 12.58 -8.25
CA LEU A 249 6.75 13.45 -8.29
C LEU A 249 6.90 14.57 -9.35
N ILE A 250 8.11 14.74 -9.91
CA ILE A 250 8.45 15.79 -10.86
C ILE A 250 8.90 15.15 -12.17
N ASP A 251 8.12 15.36 -13.24
CA ASP A 251 8.46 14.82 -14.56
C ASP A 251 9.52 15.68 -15.27
N ARG A 252 9.30 17.00 -15.24
CA ARG A 252 10.08 17.98 -16.01
C ARG A 252 10.05 19.33 -15.33
N ILE A 253 11.19 20.02 -15.32
CA ILE A 253 11.29 21.43 -14.92
C ILE A 253 11.73 22.23 -16.14
N GLN A 254 11.05 23.35 -16.41
CA GLN A 254 11.37 24.27 -17.49
C GLN A 254 11.69 25.66 -16.93
N ASP A 255 12.60 26.38 -17.59
CA ASP A 255 12.84 27.79 -17.29
C ASP A 255 11.72 28.69 -17.85
N ARG A 256 11.80 30.00 -17.56
CA ARG A 256 10.81 30.99 -18.01
C ARG A 256 10.68 31.13 -19.52
N TYR A 257 11.63 30.60 -20.30
CA TYR A 257 11.64 30.61 -21.76
C TYR A 257 11.20 29.27 -22.35
N GLY A 258 10.81 28.30 -21.52
CA GLY A 258 10.36 26.97 -21.93
C GLY A 258 11.48 25.95 -22.13
N LYS A 259 12.75 26.28 -21.83
CA LYS A 259 13.85 25.33 -21.94
C LYS A 259 13.81 24.34 -20.78
N THR A 260 13.81 23.04 -21.08
CA THR A 260 13.91 21.98 -20.07
C THR A 260 15.26 22.02 -19.37
N VAL A 261 15.24 22.14 -18.04
CA VAL A 261 16.44 22.12 -17.18
C VAL A 261 16.60 20.82 -16.41
N TYR A 262 15.50 20.07 -16.23
CA TYR A 262 15.49 18.76 -15.62
C TYR A 262 14.41 17.89 -16.27
N ARG A 263 14.69 16.61 -16.45
CA ARG A 263 13.75 15.59 -16.89
C ARG A 263 14.07 14.29 -16.15
N HIS A 264 13.07 13.70 -15.50
CA HIS A 264 13.29 12.46 -14.74
C HIS A 264 13.50 11.24 -15.63
N ASP A 265 12.73 11.13 -16.71
CA ASP A 265 12.86 10.02 -17.65
C ASP A 265 14.09 10.24 -18.55
N GLU A 266 15.19 9.57 -18.24
CA GLU A 266 16.47 9.66 -18.94
C GLU A 266 16.62 8.61 -20.05
N ARG A 267 15.58 7.79 -20.30
CA ARG A 267 15.64 6.79 -21.37
C ARG A 267 15.85 7.48 -22.72
N VAL A 268 16.72 6.91 -23.52
CA VAL A 268 17.04 7.42 -24.86
C VAL A 268 15.97 6.89 -25.81
N CYS A 269 15.40 7.75 -26.64
CA CYS A 269 14.52 7.31 -27.71
C CYS A 269 14.97 7.92 -29.03
N ASP A 270 15.74 7.12 -29.77
CA ASP A 270 16.19 7.50 -31.11
C ASP A 270 15.01 7.43 -32.08
N GLY A 271 14.75 8.54 -32.78
CA GLY A 271 13.62 8.63 -33.71
C GLY A 271 12.26 8.96 -33.08
N CYS A 272 12.17 9.18 -31.75
CA CYS A 272 10.94 9.67 -31.11
C CYS A 272 10.57 11.11 -31.52
N VAL A 273 11.48 11.84 -32.17
CA VAL A 273 11.25 13.19 -32.69
C VAL A 273 10.89 13.10 -34.17
N ALA A 274 9.77 12.42 -34.47
CA ALA A 274 9.21 12.36 -35.82
C ALA A 274 8.02 13.33 -35.92
N ASP A 275 7.99 14.12 -36.99
CA ASP A 275 6.88 15.03 -37.31
C ASP A 275 5.68 14.30 -37.96
N GLY A 276 5.91 13.07 -38.43
CA GLY A 276 4.90 12.20 -39.01
C GLY A 276 5.40 10.77 -39.23
N TRP A 277 4.50 9.90 -39.65
CA TRP A 277 4.83 8.56 -40.10
C TRP A 277 5.20 8.58 -41.59
N HIS A 278 6.44 8.22 -41.89
CA HIS A 278 7.07 8.22 -43.21
C HIS A 278 7.59 6.82 -43.59
N GLN A 279 6.97 5.75 -43.05
CA GLN A 279 7.42 4.36 -43.22
C GLN A 279 8.82 4.06 -42.64
N GLN A 280 9.27 4.85 -41.66
CA GLN A 280 10.45 4.54 -40.85
C GLN A 280 10.18 3.38 -39.88
N PRO A 281 11.21 2.68 -39.36
CA PRO A 281 11.02 1.75 -38.25
C PRO A 281 10.43 2.44 -37.01
N GLU A 282 9.72 1.69 -36.16
CA GLU A 282 9.26 2.22 -34.87
C GLU A 282 10.45 2.71 -34.02
N PRO A 283 10.31 3.86 -33.33
CA PRO A 283 11.36 4.36 -32.43
C PRO A 283 11.67 3.35 -31.33
N LEU A 284 12.97 3.12 -31.11
CA LEU A 284 13.44 2.24 -30.04
C LEU A 284 13.70 3.06 -28.78
N ILE A 285 13.01 2.71 -27.70
CA ILE A 285 13.27 3.26 -26.36
C ILE A 285 14.37 2.39 -25.72
N ILE A 286 15.56 2.96 -25.60
CA ILE A 286 16.70 2.33 -24.93
C ILE A 286 16.58 2.60 -23.43
N ASP A 287 16.30 1.53 -22.69
CA ASP A 287 16.28 1.56 -21.24
C ASP A 287 17.69 1.36 -20.68
N ASN A 288 18.31 2.46 -20.26
CA ASN A 288 19.66 2.52 -19.71
C ASN A 288 19.70 2.33 -18.18
N ARG A 289 18.57 2.04 -17.53
CA ARG A 289 18.53 1.80 -16.09
C ARG A 289 19.23 0.51 -15.72
N GLU A 290 19.78 0.48 -14.51
CA GLU A 290 20.40 -0.70 -13.93
C GLU A 290 19.42 -1.89 -13.91
N GLN A 291 19.85 -3.04 -14.44
CA GLN A 291 19.13 -4.31 -14.32
C GLN A 291 19.49 -4.92 -12.96
N VAL A 292 18.53 -4.94 -12.04
CA VAL A 292 18.75 -5.31 -10.63
C VAL A 292 18.11 -6.65 -10.25
N LEU A 293 17.33 -7.23 -11.16
CA LEU A 293 16.74 -8.56 -11.03
C LEU A 293 16.78 -9.23 -12.39
N ASP A 294 17.07 -10.54 -12.47
CA ASP A 294 17.00 -11.23 -13.76
C ASP A 294 15.58 -11.17 -14.35
N PRO A 295 15.38 -10.87 -15.65
CA PRO A 295 14.06 -10.81 -16.26
C PRO A 295 13.25 -12.11 -16.15
N MET A 296 13.91 -13.27 -16.16
CA MET A 296 13.27 -14.57 -15.93
C MET A 296 12.78 -14.67 -14.48
N THR A 297 13.57 -14.22 -13.52
CA THR A 297 13.17 -14.18 -12.12
C THR A 297 12.02 -13.20 -11.88
N ALA A 298 12.07 -12.01 -12.49
CA ALA A 298 10.98 -11.04 -12.46
C ALA A 298 9.65 -11.66 -12.95
N TYR A 299 9.71 -12.42 -14.05
CA TYR A 299 8.56 -13.15 -14.56
C TYR A 299 8.09 -14.26 -13.60
N GLN A 300 9.02 -15.07 -13.08
CA GLN A 300 8.70 -16.17 -12.16
C GLN A 300 8.06 -15.67 -10.86
N ILE A 301 8.63 -14.64 -10.23
CA ILE A 301 8.08 -14.08 -9.00
C ILE A 301 6.73 -13.40 -9.24
N THR A 302 6.57 -12.71 -10.38
CA THR A 302 5.27 -12.16 -10.79
C THR A 302 4.22 -13.27 -10.92
N SER A 303 4.54 -14.35 -11.65
CA SER A 303 3.65 -15.52 -11.78
C SER A 303 3.31 -16.18 -10.44
N MET A 304 4.25 -16.21 -9.50
CA MET A 304 3.99 -16.70 -8.15
C MET A 304 3.08 -15.76 -7.35
N MET A 305 3.24 -14.45 -7.50
CA MET A 305 2.38 -13.43 -6.89
C MET A 305 0.98 -13.34 -7.52
N GLU A 306 0.81 -13.66 -8.81
CA GLU A 306 -0.52 -13.92 -9.38
C GLU A 306 -1.19 -15.08 -8.65
N GLY A 307 -0.43 -16.12 -8.31
CA GLY A 307 -0.91 -17.21 -7.46
C GLY A 307 -1.43 -16.75 -6.10
N VAL A 308 -0.83 -15.72 -5.50
CA VAL A 308 -1.31 -15.16 -4.22
C VAL A 308 -2.73 -14.62 -4.37
N VAL A 309 -3.02 -13.92 -5.48
CA VAL A 309 -4.35 -13.40 -5.80
C VAL A 309 -5.29 -14.53 -6.23
N GLN A 310 -4.81 -15.51 -6.99
CA GLN A 310 -5.67 -16.55 -7.54
C GLN A 310 -6.08 -17.64 -6.53
N ARG A 311 -5.20 -17.97 -5.58
CA ARG A 311 -5.37 -19.13 -4.69
C ARG A 311 -4.76 -18.92 -3.29
N GLY A 312 -4.19 -17.76 -3.03
CA GLY A 312 -3.47 -17.46 -1.81
C GLY A 312 -4.21 -16.50 -0.88
N THR A 313 -3.44 -15.60 -0.28
CA THR A 313 -3.90 -14.64 0.74
C THR A 313 -4.55 -13.38 0.16
N GLY A 314 -4.39 -13.10 -1.14
CA GLY A 314 -4.85 -11.87 -1.80
C GLY A 314 -6.11 -12.03 -2.64
N THR A 315 -6.96 -13.01 -2.36
CA THR A 315 -8.10 -13.37 -3.23
C THR A 315 -9.15 -12.29 -3.40
N GLY A 316 -9.25 -11.33 -2.47
CA GLY A 316 -10.14 -10.17 -2.61
C GLY A 316 -9.87 -9.33 -3.86
N ALA A 317 -8.62 -9.28 -4.33
CA ALA A 317 -8.24 -8.53 -5.53
C ALA A 317 -8.80 -9.12 -6.84
N LYS A 318 -9.33 -10.35 -6.83
CA LYS A 318 -10.03 -10.93 -7.99
C LYS A 318 -11.23 -10.11 -8.45
N SER A 319 -11.86 -9.36 -7.54
CA SER A 319 -12.99 -8.48 -7.84
C SER A 319 -12.69 -7.42 -8.91
N LEU A 320 -11.40 -7.12 -9.15
CA LEU A 320 -10.96 -6.17 -10.17
C LEU A 320 -11.15 -6.67 -11.62
N GLY A 321 -11.40 -7.96 -11.84
CA GLY A 321 -11.70 -8.49 -13.18
C GLY A 321 -10.58 -8.39 -14.21
N ARG A 322 -9.32 -8.25 -13.76
CA ARG A 322 -8.13 -8.14 -14.62
C ARG A 322 -6.95 -8.93 -14.05
N PRO A 323 -5.91 -9.23 -14.84
CA PRO A 323 -4.68 -9.84 -14.32
C PRO A 323 -4.06 -8.97 -13.22
N VAL A 324 -3.78 -9.57 -12.07
CA VAL A 324 -3.18 -8.90 -10.91
C VAL A 324 -2.21 -9.87 -10.23
N ALA A 325 -1.01 -9.38 -9.96
CA ALA A 325 -0.04 -9.98 -9.06
C ALA A 325 0.08 -9.09 -7.82
N GLY A 326 0.17 -9.70 -6.63
CA GLY A 326 0.35 -8.93 -5.41
C GLY A 326 0.66 -9.81 -4.21
N LYS A 327 0.92 -9.18 -3.07
CA LYS A 327 1.20 -9.88 -1.82
C LYS A 327 0.69 -9.07 -0.64
N THR A 328 -0.08 -9.73 0.23
CA THR A 328 -0.49 -9.14 1.51
C THR A 328 0.68 -9.02 2.48
N GLY A 329 0.68 -7.98 3.30
CA GLY A 329 1.57 -7.80 4.45
C GLY A 329 0.79 -7.67 5.75
N THR A 330 1.35 -8.22 6.81
CA THR A 330 0.80 -8.14 8.16
C THR A 330 1.99 -8.14 9.11
N SER A 331 2.03 -7.18 10.02
CA SER A 331 3.00 -7.15 11.11
C SER A 331 2.44 -7.82 12.37
N ASN A 332 3.28 -8.06 13.37
CA ASN A 332 2.84 -8.66 14.63
C ASN A 332 1.77 -7.79 15.31
N ASP A 333 0.84 -8.44 16.02
CA ASP A 333 -0.30 -7.82 16.70
C ASP A 333 -1.21 -6.97 15.78
N TYR A 334 -1.14 -7.18 14.46
CA TYR A 334 -1.91 -6.43 13.45
C TYR A 334 -1.72 -4.91 13.53
N LYS A 335 -0.53 -4.46 13.96
CA LYS A 335 -0.20 -3.02 14.01
C LYS A 335 -0.11 -2.40 12.61
N ASP A 336 0.11 -3.22 11.59
CA ASP A 336 0.18 -2.83 10.18
C ASP A 336 -0.51 -3.86 9.29
N ALA A 337 -1.26 -3.34 8.32
CA ALA A 337 -1.81 -4.10 7.21
C ALA A 337 -1.34 -3.46 5.90
N TRP A 338 -0.74 -4.28 5.04
CA TRP A 338 -0.24 -3.90 3.72
C TRP A 338 -0.89 -4.76 2.63
#